data_AF-T1H9M2-F1
#
_entry.id   AF-T1H9M2-F1
#
_cell.length_a   1.000
_cell.length_b   1.000
_cell.length_c   1.000
_cell.angle_alpha   90.00
_cell.angle_beta   90.00
_cell.angle_gamma   90.00
#
_symmetry.space_group_name_H-M   'P 1'
#
loop_
_entity.id
_entity.type
_entity.pdbx_description
1 polymer ?
#
loop_
_entity_poly.entity_id
_entity_poly.type
_entity_poly.pdbx_seq_one_letter_code
_entity_poly.pdbx_strand_id
1 'polypeptide(L)'
;MRFRGAKKHIWTIVKENDRSFRCNVCDMLLISVEIFCCDSCGVCTDSPCLKLADSKFNCKETSVESEGPMKHRYIKANRSSGNMMGGSILSEFRTLLNSCQVIDLSEKKPSVVGDWLSVLPESANPIILVAGGDGTVAWVLSAIKKFTLKRTPPVCVIPLGTGNDLSRVLGWGKQEPQPFLPKKILERISEASTVNLDRWSVNVKSRSRLSRQKSDYFMYNYLSIGVDALVTLDFHNTRQSPFYIFSNRIINKLLYLIFGTQQVMERQCKGLEQCIELYLDGHLINLPELESIVVLNIPCWGAGVYLWTLGLENDEIEEVGKQNMNDGRLEVVAISSSFHIAQLQVGLSQPHRLGQASDIKVRCPLNHCSFAYRH
;
A
#
# COMPACT_ATOMS: atom_id res chain seq x y z
N MET A 1 3.51 4.22 34.52
CA MET A 1 2.07 4.31 34.85
C MET A 1 1.58 2.89 35.12
N ARG A 2 1.08 2.58 36.32
CA ARG A 2 0.61 1.23 36.66
C ARG A 2 -0.83 1.06 36.19
N PHE A 3 -1.05 0.23 35.18
CA PHE A 3 -2.39 -0.14 34.73
C PHE A 3 -2.72 -1.53 35.29
N ARG A 4 -3.69 -1.61 36.21
CA ARG A 4 -4.27 -2.88 36.67
C ARG A 4 -5.34 -3.31 35.67
N GLY A 5 -5.11 -4.39 34.92
CA GLY A 5 -6.09 -4.99 34.02
C GLY A 5 -6.92 -6.08 34.69
N ALA A 6 -8.24 -6.03 34.57
CA ALA A 6 -9.12 -7.11 35.02
C ALA A 6 -9.17 -8.23 33.97
N LYS A 7 -9.10 -9.51 34.40
CA LYS A 7 -9.28 -10.71 33.55
C LYS A 7 -10.69 -10.88 32.96
N LYS A 8 -11.58 -9.89 33.10
CA LYS A 8 -12.98 -9.96 32.67
C LYS A 8 -13.20 -9.11 31.43
N HIS A 9 -14.13 -9.53 30.58
CA HIS A 9 -14.52 -8.75 29.41
C HIS A 9 -15.15 -7.43 29.82
N ILE A 10 -14.87 -6.38 29.05
CA ILE A 10 -15.49 -5.06 29.19
C ILE A 10 -16.30 -4.85 27.92
N TRP A 11 -17.60 -5.09 27.98
CA TRP A 11 -18.48 -5.07 26.82
C TRP A 11 -18.98 -3.67 26.50
N THR A 12 -18.82 -3.25 25.25
CA THR A 12 -19.35 -2.00 24.71
C THR A 12 -20.37 -2.32 23.62
N ILE A 13 -21.51 -1.62 23.65
CA ILE A 13 -22.60 -1.78 22.69
C ILE A 13 -22.33 -0.91 21.47
N VAL A 14 -22.30 -1.52 20.29
CA VAL A 14 -22.17 -0.86 19.00
C VAL A 14 -23.55 -0.83 18.35
N LYS A 15 -24.16 0.37 18.26
CA LYS A 15 -25.58 0.54 17.90
C LYS A 15 -25.85 0.81 16.41
N GLU A 16 -24.87 1.31 15.67
CA GLU A 16 -25.01 1.63 14.24
C GLU A 16 -23.63 1.53 13.58
N ASN A 17 -23.55 0.94 12.38
CA ASN A 17 -22.33 1.01 11.58
C ASN A 17 -22.51 0.49 10.13
N ASP A 18 -21.77 1.10 9.19
CA ASP A 18 -21.48 0.61 7.82
C ASP A 18 -20.60 -0.67 7.81
N ARG A 19 -20.75 -1.55 8.81
CA ARG A 19 -19.78 -2.61 9.12
C ARG A 19 -20.44 -3.94 9.38
N SER A 20 -19.98 -4.94 8.64
CA SER A 20 -20.26 -6.35 8.91
C SER A 20 -19.45 -6.88 10.10
N PHE A 21 -20.13 -7.28 11.17
CA PHE A 21 -19.54 -8.07 12.26
C PHE A 21 -20.07 -9.49 12.20
N ARG A 22 -19.31 -10.47 12.71
CA ARG A 22 -19.79 -11.84 12.93
C ARG A 22 -19.69 -12.18 14.40
N CYS A 23 -20.65 -12.95 14.90
CA CYS A 23 -20.61 -13.44 16.27
C CYS A 23 -19.48 -14.44 16.43
N ASN A 24 -18.55 -14.21 17.37
CA ASN A 24 -17.45 -15.14 17.62
C ASN A 24 -17.93 -16.49 18.20
N VAL A 25 -19.16 -16.58 18.72
CA VAL A 25 -19.71 -17.83 19.29
C VAL A 25 -20.39 -18.70 18.24
N CYS A 26 -21.29 -18.11 17.43
CA CYS A 26 -22.16 -18.85 16.50
C CYS A 26 -21.86 -18.56 15.01
N ASP A 27 -20.87 -17.71 14.71
CA ASP A 27 -20.46 -17.28 13.37
C ASP A 27 -21.55 -16.58 12.52
N MET A 28 -22.72 -16.29 13.10
CA MET A 28 -23.75 -15.53 12.42
C MET A 28 -23.33 -14.09 12.15
N LEU A 29 -23.72 -13.58 10.99
CA LEU A 29 -23.51 -12.20 10.60
C LEU A 29 -24.42 -11.29 11.43
N LEU A 30 -23.82 -10.34 12.14
CA LEU A 30 -24.48 -9.40 13.03
C LEU A 30 -24.97 -8.19 12.22
N ILE A 31 -26.17 -8.30 11.65
CA ILE A 31 -26.83 -7.22 10.89
C ILE A 31 -27.99 -6.69 11.73
N SER A 32 -28.04 -5.39 11.97
CA SER A 32 -29.18 -4.69 12.60
C SER A 32 -29.59 -5.21 13.99
N VAL A 33 -28.64 -5.74 14.75
CA VAL A 33 -28.81 -6.17 16.16
C VAL A 33 -27.87 -5.37 17.07
N GLU A 34 -28.18 -5.27 18.36
CA GLU A 34 -27.22 -4.72 19.32
C GLU A 34 -25.98 -5.62 19.38
N ILE A 35 -24.84 -5.08 18.95
CA ILE A 35 -23.58 -5.80 18.89
C ILE A 35 -22.80 -5.49 20.16
N PHE A 36 -22.44 -6.53 20.91
CA PHE A 36 -21.59 -6.40 22.09
C PHE A 36 -20.16 -6.74 21.69
N CYS A 37 -19.25 -5.77 21.79
CA CYS A 37 -17.84 -5.99 21.52
C CYS A 37 -17.02 -5.72 22.78
N CYS A 38 -16.12 -6.64 23.14
CA CYS A 38 -15.23 -6.47 24.27
C CYS A 38 -14.10 -5.49 23.93
N ASP A 39 -13.95 -4.43 24.72
CA ASP A 39 -12.94 -3.40 24.51
C ASP A 39 -11.51 -3.88 24.74
N SER A 40 -11.31 -5.05 25.37
CA SER A 40 -9.95 -5.55 25.69
C SER A 40 -9.48 -6.64 24.72
N CYS A 41 -10.37 -7.57 24.34
CA CYS A 41 -10.05 -8.70 23.48
C CYS A 41 -10.77 -8.66 22.13
N GLY A 42 -11.62 -7.67 21.87
CA GLY A 42 -12.33 -7.47 20.60
C GLY A 42 -13.26 -8.61 20.17
N VAL A 43 -13.56 -9.57 21.06
CA VAL A 43 -14.65 -10.53 20.86
C VAL A 43 -15.94 -9.76 20.67
N CYS A 44 -16.68 -10.04 19.60
CA CYS A 44 -17.98 -9.47 19.30
C CYS A 44 -19.05 -10.57 19.27
N THR A 45 -20.24 -10.25 19.77
CA THR A 45 -21.34 -11.20 19.94
C THR A 45 -22.68 -10.49 19.82
N ASP A 46 -23.71 -11.23 19.43
CA ASP A 46 -25.10 -10.82 19.65
C ASP A 46 -25.46 -10.99 21.14
N SER A 47 -26.60 -10.41 21.52
CA SER A 47 -27.14 -10.54 22.88
C SER A 47 -27.30 -12.01 23.34
N PRO A 48 -27.86 -12.94 22.53
CA PRO A 48 -27.98 -14.35 22.91
C PRO A 48 -26.64 -15.03 23.24
N CYS A 49 -25.59 -14.72 22.48
CA CYS A 49 -24.29 -15.38 22.67
C CYS A 49 -23.40 -14.69 23.71
N LEU A 50 -23.81 -13.56 24.31
CA LEU A 50 -22.98 -12.78 25.24
C LEU A 50 -22.48 -13.59 26.44
N LYS A 51 -23.37 -14.32 27.13
CA LYS A 51 -23.00 -15.17 28.27
C LYS A 51 -22.12 -16.35 27.87
N LEU A 52 -22.35 -16.91 26.68
CA LEU A 52 -21.48 -17.94 26.14
C LEU A 52 -20.11 -17.35 25.81
N ALA A 53 -20.04 -16.15 25.26
CA ALA A 53 -18.78 -15.50 24.95
C ALA A 53 -17.94 -15.24 26.22
N ASP A 54 -18.57 -14.78 27.30
CA ASP A 54 -17.94 -14.54 28.60
C ASP A 54 -17.31 -15.80 29.21
N SER A 55 -17.94 -16.96 29.01
CA SER A 55 -17.45 -18.24 29.57
C SER A 55 -16.54 -19.00 28.61
N LYS A 56 -16.76 -18.86 27.30
CA LYS A 56 -16.03 -19.57 26.24
C LYS A 56 -14.69 -18.91 25.91
N PHE A 57 -14.61 -17.59 26.01
CA PHE A 57 -13.41 -16.84 25.65
C PHE A 57 -12.77 -16.22 26.88
N ASN A 58 -11.46 -16.41 27.04
CA ASN A 58 -10.70 -15.68 28.04
C ASN A 58 -10.46 -14.24 27.56
N CYS A 59 -10.79 -13.26 28.40
CA CYS A 59 -10.43 -11.87 28.12
C CYS A 59 -8.92 -11.67 28.16
N LYS A 60 -8.41 -10.71 27.40
CA LYS A 60 -6.98 -10.40 27.38
C LYS A 60 -6.60 -9.58 28.61
N GLU A 61 -5.53 -10.02 29.27
CA GLU A 61 -4.84 -9.16 30.22
C GLU A 61 -4.30 -7.93 29.49
N THR A 62 -4.61 -6.74 30.01
CA THR A 62 -4.11 -5.46 29.49
C THR A 62 -2.69 -5.14 30.00
N SER A 63 -2.09 -6.05 30.77
CA SER A 63 -0.75 -5.94 31.37
C SER A 63 -0.09 -7.32 31.45
N VAL A 64 1.20 -7.43 31.11
CA VAL A 64 2.00 -8.65 31.29
C VAL A 64 2.99 -8.41 32.44
N GLU A 65 3.13 -9.36 33.37
CA GLU A 65 4.11 -9.29 34.48
C GLU A 65 5.57 -9.57 34.06
N SER A 66 5.86 -9.72 32.76
CA SER A 66 7.19 -10.14 32.32
C SER A 66 8.20 -8.99 32.27
N GLU A 67 9.41 -9.25 32.78
CA GLU A 67 10.56 -8.32 32.74
C GLU A 67 11.24 -8.24 31.35
N GLY A 68 10.78 -9.02 30.37
CA GLY A 68 11.31 -9.00 28.99
C GLY A 68 10.71 -7.87 28.14
N PRO A 69 11.42 -7.38 27.10
CA PRO A 69 10.88 -6.36 26.20
C PRO A 69 9.61 -6.87 25.50
N MET A 70 8.48 -6.19 25.69
CA MET A 70 7.24 -6.52 25.01
C MET A 70 7.40 -6.37 23.49
N LYS A 71 7.26 -7.48 22.75
CA LYS A 71 7.14 -7.47 21.29
C LYS A 71 5.71 -7.04 20.93
N HIS A 72 5.46 -5.73 20.86
CA HIS A 72 4.18 -5.21 20.41
C HIS A 72 4.05 -5.42 18.90
N ARG A 73 3.07 -6.24 18.51
CA ARG A 73 2.73 -6.48 17.12
C ARG A 73 1.47 -5.66 16.86
N TYR A 74 1.56 -4.70 15.96
CA TYR A 74 0.47 -3.80 15.60
C TYR A 74 -0.14 -4.27 14.29
N ILE A 75 -1.47 -4.26 14.16
CA ILE A 75 -2.10 -4.72 12.92
C ILE A 75 -3.18 -3.77 12.48
N LYS A 76 -3.07 -3.38 11.23
CA LYS A 76 -3.87 -2.35 10.60
C LYS A 76 -4.58 -2.96 9.43
N ALA A 77 -5.86 -2.72 9.27
CA ALA A 77 -6.55 -3.09 8.04
C ALA A 77 -7.29 -1.89 7.47
N ASN A 78 -7.19 -1.72 6.16
CA ASN A 78 -8.11 -0.86 5.43
C ASN A 78 -9.29 -1.71 4.96
N ARG A 79 -10.47 -1.44 5.51
CA ARG A 79 -11.72 -2.19 5.25
C ARG A 79 -12.15 -2.18 3.78
N SER A 80 -11.71 -1.18 3.02
CA SER A 80 -12.09 -0.96 1.61
C SER A 80 -11.14 -1.64 0.60
N SER A 81 -10.08 -2.31 1.05
CA SER A 81 -9.11 -2.98 0.17
C SER A 81 -9.32 -4.49 0.15
N GLY A 82 -9.53 -5.07 -1.03
CA GLY A 82 -9.57 -6.52 -1.25
C GLY A 82 -10.81 -7.22 -0.70
N ASN A 83 -11.86 -7.32 -1.53
CA ASN A 83 -13.06 -8.12 -1.30
C ASN A 83 -13.66 -8.03 0.12
N MET A 84 -13.58 -6.86 0.78
CA MET A 84 -14.10 -6.61 2.13
C MET A 84 -13.48 -7.49 3.25
N MET A 85 -12.32 -8.12 3.01
CA MET A 85 -11.66 -8.98 4.01
C MET A 85 -11.00 -8.19 5.15
N GLY A 86 -10.92 -6.86 5.07
CA GLY A 86 -10.33 -6.05 6.14
C GLY A 86 -11.04 -6.21 7.48
N GLY A 87 -12.38 -6.39 7.48
CA GLY A 87 -13.15 -6.61 8.70
C GLY A 87 -12.86 -7.94 9.39
N SER A 88 -12.77 -9.04 8.61
CA SER A 88 -12.42 -10.35 9.16
C SER A 88 -11.00 -10.38 9.69
N ILE A 89 -10.04 -9.77 8.98
CA ILE A 89 -8.65 -9.66 9.43
C ILE A 89 -8.54 -8.92 10.76
N LEU A 90 -9.25 -7.79 10.91
CA LEU A 90 -9.29 -7.05 12.18
C LEU A 90 -9.87 -7.91 13.30
N SER A 91 -10.97 -8.64 13.04
CA SER A 91 -11.61 -9.52 14.02
C SER A 91 -10.65 -10.63 14.47
N GLU A 92 -10.04 -11.33 13.51
CA GLU A 92 -9.09 -12.42 13.74
C GLU A 92 -7.89 -11.96 14.56
N PHE A 93 -7.31 -10.81 14.24
CA PHE A 93 -6.19 -10.29 15.03
C PHE A 93 -6.61 -9.72 16.38
N ARG A 94 -7.84 -9.19 16.51
CA ARG A 94 -8.39 -8.87 17.82
C ARG A 94 -8.55 -10.11 18.68
N THR A 95 -8.71 -11.32 18.14
CA THR A 95 -8.66 -12.56 18.96
C THR A 95 -7.26 -12.86 19.51
N LEU A 96 -6.18 -12.39 18.87
CA LEU A 96 -4.79 -12.66 19.29
C LEU A 96 -4.08 -11.51 20.01
N LEU A 97 -4.34 -10.25 19.62
CA LEU A 97 -3.70 -9.05 20.15
C LEU A 97 -4.64 -8.17 20.96
N ASN A 98 -4.12 -7.33 21.85
CA ASN A 98 -4.96 -6.37 22.56
C ASN A 98 -5.65 -5.44 21.55
N SER A 99 -6.91 -5.13 21.78
CA SER A 99 -7.72 -4.25 20.91
C SER A 99 -7.06 -2.90 20.62
N CYS A 100 -6.31 -2.32 21.58
CA CYS A 100 -5.58 -1.08 21.41
C CYS A 100 -4.44 -1.19 20.38
N GLN A 101 -3.97 -2.42 20.11
CA GLN A 101 -2.94 -2.72 19.10
C GLN A 101 -3.52 -2.98 17.71
N VAL A 102 -4.85 -3.05 17.57
CA VAL A 102 -5.53 -3.36 16.31
C VAL A 102 -6.39 -2.18 15.88
N ILE A 103 -5.87 -1.38 14.95
CA ILE A 103 -6.48 -0.11 14.53
C ILE A 103 -7.08 -0.25 13.13
N ASP A 104 -8.33 0.14 13.02
CA ASP A 104 -9.04 0.30 11.75
C ASP A 104 -8.77 1.69 11.17
N LEU A 105 -8.20 1.75 9.96
CA LEU A 105 -7.94 3.02 9.27
C LEU A 105 -9.16 3.66 8.63
N SER A 106 -10.21 2.89 8.40
CA SER A 106 -11.46 3.47 7.90
C SER A 106 -12.08 4.41 8.94
N GLU A 107 -11.73 4.23 10.23
CA GLU A 107 -12.18 5.08 11.33
C GLU A 107 -11.16 6.15 11.71
N LYS A 108 -9.89 5.77 11.77
CA LYS A 108 -8.85 6.58 12.42
C LYS A 108 -7.79 7.01 11.42
N LYS A 109 -7.37 8.27 11.52
CA LYS A 109 -6.23 8.77 10.75
C LYS A 109 -4.94 8.05 11.19
N PRO A 110 -3.97 7.81 10.28
CA PRO A 110 -2.71 7.17 10.60
C PRO A 110 -1.85 7.91 11.63
N SER A 111 -2.15 9.18 11.92
CA SER A 111 -1.46 9.94 12.98
C SER A 111 -1.55 9.24 14.34
N VAL A 112 -2.62 8.48 14.58
CA VAL A 112 -2.78 7.66 15.80
C VAL A 112 -1.63 6.67 15.98
N VAL A 113 -0.98 6.23 14.90
CA VAL A 113 0.22 5.38 14.98
C VAL A 113 1.35 6.11 15.68
N GLY A 114 1.58 7.38 15.36
CA GLY A 114 2.62 8.17 16.01
C GLY A 114 2.30 8.48 17.46
N ASP A 115 1.04 8.82 17.77
CA ASP A 115 0.60 9.03 19.15
C ASP A 115 0.86 7.76 19.99
N TRP A 116 0.53 6.60 19.45
CA TRP A 116 0.79 5.31 20.10
C TRP A 116 2.29 5.02 20.26
N LEU A 117 3.09 5.25 19.21
CA LEU A 117 4.55 5.06 19.29
C LEU A 117 5.20 6.00 20.32
N SER A 118 4.63 7.20 20.53
CA SER A 118 5.15 8.19 21.48
C SER A 118 4.96 7.80 22.94
N VAL A 119 3.98 6.95 23.25
CA VAL A 119 3.69 6.52 24.63
C VAL A 119 4.32 5.18 24.99
N LEU A 120 4.96 4.50 24.03
CA LEU A 120 5.66 3.25 24.30
C LEU A 120 6.94 3.50 25.10
N PRO A 121 7.29 2.59 26.03
CA PRO A 121 8.58 2.67 26.73
C PRO A 121 9.74 2.52 25.74
N GLU A 122 10.90 3.10 26.04
CA GLU A 122 12.07 3.03 25.15
C GLU A 122 12.61 1.61 24.92
N SER A 123 12.32 0.70 25.84
CA SER A 123 12.63 -0.74 25.72
C SER A 123 11.68 -1.47 24.77
N ALA A 124 10.58 -0.86 24.34
CA ALA A 124 9.67 -1.48 23.40
C ALA A 124 10.32 -1.60 22.02
N ASN A 125 10.09 -2.74 21.37
CA ASN A 125 10.50 -2.97 19.98
C ASN A 125 9.25 -3.26 19.12
N PRO A 126 8.47 -2.22 18.76
CA PRO A 126 7.21 -2.40 18.06
C PRO A 126 7.42 -2.77 16.58
N ILE A 127 6.58 -3.66 16.06
CA ILE A 127 6.48 -4.00 14.64
C ILE A 127 5.10 -3.59 14.14
N ILE A 128 5.05 -2.89 13.00
CA ILE A 128 3.82 -2.39 12.40
C ILE A 128 3.41 -3.30 11.24
N LEU A 129 2.28 -3.99 11.34
CA LEU A 129 1.70 -4.77 10.25
C LEU A 129 0.58 -3.99 9.57
N VAL A 130 0.65 -3.87 8.25
CA VAL A 130 -0.32 -3.13 7.44
C VAL A 130 -1.00 -4.06 6.45
N ALA A 131 -2.29 -4.30 6.67
CA ALA A 131 -3.18 -4.99 5.76
C ALA A 131 -3.86 -3.99 4.82
N GLY A 132 -3.50 -4.05 3.54
CA GLY A 132 -3.97 -3.09 2.54
C GLY A 132 -3.28 -3.29 1.20
N GLY A 133 -3.53 -2.37 0.27
CA GLY A 133 -2.71 -2.23 -0.95
C GLY A 133 -1.57 -1.21 -0.77
N ASP A 134 -0.78 -1.01 -1.82
CA ASP A 134 0.41 -0.14 -1.83
C ASP A 134 0.12 1.28 -1.30
N GLY A 135 -1.00 1.89 -1.72
CA GLY A 135 -1.39 3.23 -1.25
C GLY A 135 -1.67 3.28 0.27
N THR A 136 -2.22 2.21 0.84
CA THR A 136 -2.42 2.14 2.31
C THR A 136 -1.07 2.08 3.01
N VAL A 137 -0.14 1.24 2.52
CA VAL A 137 1.21 1.12 3.09
C VAL A 137 1.97 2.44 3.00
N ALA A 138 1.97 3.11 1.84
CA ALA A 138 2.58 4.41 1.63
C ALA A 138 2.01 5.49 2.57
N TRP A 139 0.70 5.46 2.84
CA TRP A 139 0.06 6.37 3.78
C TRP A 139 0.55 6.15 5.22
N VAL A 140 0.75 4.89 5.62
CA VAL A 140 1.33 4.55 6.94
C VAL A 140 2.77 5.01 7.05
N LEU A 141 3.61 4.67 6.07
CA LEU A 141 5.03 5.06 6.05
C LEU A 141 5.18 6.58 6.15
N SER A 142 4.37 7.31 5.38
CA SER A 142 4.36 8.77 5.39
C SER A 142 3.91 9.34 6.72
N ALA A 143 2.95 8.70 7.39
CA ALA A 143 2.50 9.12 8.71
C ALA A 143 3.57 8.89 9.78
N ILE A 144 4.20 7.72 9.82
CA ILE A 144 5.29 7.40 10.76
C ILE A 144 6.41 8.42 10.65
N LYS A 145 6.80 8.79 9.42
CA LYS A 145 7.88 9.75 9.18
C LYS A 145 7.56 11.20 9.58
N LYS A 146 6.30 11.54 9.90
CA LYS A 146 5.96 12.85 10.46
C LYS A 146 6.32 12.97 11.94
N PHE A 147 6.54 11.84 12.62
CA PHE A 147 6.87 11.81 14.04
C PHE A 147 8.39 11.74 14.22
N THR A 148 8.90 12.49 15.19
CA THR A 148 10.30 12.40 15.59
C THR A 148 10.45 11.20 16.52
N LEU A 149 10.71 10.03 15.94
CA LEU A 149 10.88 8.79 16.68
C LEU A 149 12.38 8.50 16.87
N LYS A 150 12.79 8.13 18.10
CA LYS A 150 14.17 7.70 18.39
C LYS A 150 14.56 6.47 17.56
N ARG A 151 13.61 5.59 17.27
CA ARG A 151 13.77 4.42 16.39
C ARG A 151 12.55 4.33 15.47
N THR A 152 12.79 4.16 14.16
CA THR A 152 11.71 3.90 13.21
C THR A 152 11.34 2.42 13.27
N PRO A 153 10.11 2.05 13.63
CA PRO A 153 9.72 0.65 13.66
C PRO A 153 9.66 0.03 12.25
N PRO A 154 10.00 -1.27 12.10
CA PRO A 154 9.81 -1.98 10.84
C PRO A 154 8.32 -2.09 10.50
N VAL A 155 8.03 -2.10 9.20
CA VAL A 155 6.67 -2.22 8.65
C VAL A 155 6.57 -3.50 7.82
N CYS A 156 5.57 -4.32 8.14
CA CYS A 156 5.22 -5.55 7.44
C CYS A 156 3.91 -5.34 6.68
N VAL A 157 3.66 -6.14 5.63
CA VAL A 157 2.49 -5.98 4.76
C VAL A 157 1.66 -7.26 4.71
N ILE A 158 0.33 -7.13 4.82
CA ILE A 158 -0.62 -8.15 4.39
C ILE A 158 -1.23 -7.67 3.07
N PRO A 159 -0.93 -8.32 1.93
CA PRO A 159 -1.34 -7.87 0.60
C PRO A 159 -2.85 -8.06 0.35
N LEU A 160 -3.62 -6.99 0.55
CA LEU A 160 -5.08 -6.97 0.30
C LEU A 160 -5.45 -6.27 -1.00
N GLY A 161 -4.56 -5.48 -1.60
CA GLY A 161 -4.81 -4.79 -2.87
C GLY A 161 -4.82 -5.70 -4.10
N THR A 162 -4.94 -5.10 -5.29
CA THR A 162 -4.87 -5.81 -6.58
C THR A 162 -3.44 -5.87 -7.13
N GLY A 163 -2.64 -4.80 -6.96
CA GLY A 163 -1.25 -4.72 -7.43
C GLY A 163 -0.28 -5.40 -6.44
N ASN A 164 -0.19 -4.82 -5.24
CA ASN A 164 0.65 -5.27 -4.12
C ASN A 164 2.12 -5.38 -4.53
N ASP A 165 2.60 -4.44 -5.33
CA ASP A 165 3.94 -4.47 -5.91
C ASP A 165 5.00 -4.39 -4.81
N LEU A 166 4.80 -3.52 -3.82
CA LEU A 166 5.71 -3.44 -2.67
C LEU A 166 5.73 -4.74 -1.86
N SER A 167 4.57 -5.38 -1.67
CA SER A 167 4.47 -6.65 -0.96
C SER A 167 5.19 -7.79 -1.68
N ARG A 168 5.18 -7.79 -3.03
CA ARG A 168 5.91 -8.79 -3.84
C ARG A 168 7.41 -8.62 -3.67
N VAL A 169 7.90 -7.38 -3.78
CA VAL A 169 9.33 -7.06 -3.64
C VAL A 169 9.83 -7.37 -2.24
N LEU A 170 9.05 -7.07 -1.21
CA LEU A 170 9.40 -7.36 0.19
C LEU A 170 9.21 -8.84 0.58
N GLY A 171 8.81 -9.72 -0.33
CA GLY A 171 8.63 -11.15 -0.05
C GLY A 171 7.36 -11.51 0.74
N TRP A 172 6.46 -10.56 1.00
CA TRP A 172 5.15 -10.82 1.63
C TRP A 172 4.15 -11.48 0.67
N GLY A 173 4.43 -11.40 -0.64
CA GLY A 173 3.72 -12.10 -1.70
C GLY A 173 2.66 -11.26 -2.39
N LYS A 174 2.01 -11.85 -3.40
CA LYS A 174 0.98 -11.20 -4.23
C LYS A 174 -0.38 -11.05 -3.52
N GLN A 175 -0.69 -12.00 -2.64
CA GLN A 175 -1.91 -12.04 -1.84
C GLN A 175 -1.69 -12.87 -0.59
N GLU A 176 -2.51 -12.60 0.43
CA GLU A 176 -2.54 -13.46 1.61
C GLU A 176 -3.27 -14.78 1.30
N PRO A 177 -2.66 -15.94 1.59
CA PRO A 177 -3.29 -17.24 1.42
C PRO A 177 -4.63 -17.36 2.17
N GLN A 178 -5.54 -18.18 1.64
CA GLN A 178 -6.80 -18.53 2.28
C GLN A 178 -6.80 -20.02 2.66
N PRO A 179 -7.36 -20.41 3.81
CA PRO A 179 -8.01 -19.55 4.80
C PRO A 179 -7.02 -18.63 5.52
N PHE A 180 -7.48 -17.43 5.87
CA PHE A 180 -6.67 -16.46 6.60
C PHE A 180 -6.33 -16.97 8.01
N LEU A 181 -5.04 -17.04 8.34
CA LEU A 181 -4.56 -17.57 9.61
C LEU A 181 -3.64 -16.55 10.31
N PRO A 182 -4.15 -15.77 11.28
CA PRO A 182 -3.39 -14.69 11.91
C PRO A 182 -2.11 -15.17 12.60
N LYS A 183 -2.12 -16.37 13.20
CA LYS A 183 -0.93 -16.97 13.86
C LYS A 183 0.22 -17.21 12.87
N LYS A 184 -0.06 -17.69 11.66
CA LYS A 184 0.97 -17.90 10.62
C LYS A 184 1.63 -16.60 10.19
N ILE A 185 0.88 -15.51 10.14
CA ILE A 185 1.44 -14.19 9.84
C ILE A 185 2.37 -13.73 10.97
N LEU A 186 1.97 -13.97 12.22
CA LEU A 186 2.82 -13.69 13.38
C LEU A 186 4.12 -14.53 13.34
N GLU A 187 4.07 -15.79 12.94
CA GLU A 187 5.25 -16.65 12.75
C GLU A 187 6.17 -16.10 11.65
N ARG A 188 5.61 -15.77 10.48
CA ARG A 188 6.33 -15.13 9.36
C ARG A 188 7.02 -13.83 9.80
N ILE A 189 6.35 -13.01 10.62
CA ILE A 189 6.93 -11.77 11.15
C ILE A 189 8.11 -12.05 12.10
N SER A 190 8.06 -13.12 12.91
CA SER A 190 9.18 -13.45 13.80
C SER A 190 10.41 -13.99 13.07
N GLU A 191 10.23 -14.57 11.89
CA GLU A 191 11.30 -15.11 11.05
C GLU A 191 11.80 -14.11 10.00
N ALA A 192 11.07 -13.01 9.79
CA ALA A 192 11.39 -12.01 8.79
C ALA A 192 12.64 -11.18 9.17
N SER A 193 13.43 -10.87 8.15
CA SER A 193 14.50 -9.87 8.22
C SER A 193 13.98 -8.48 7.81
N THR A 194 14.57 -7.44 8.39
CA THR A 194 14.29 -6.05 8.01
C THR A 194 15.12 -5.64 6.81
N VAL A 195 14.51 -4.92 5.87
CA VAL A 195 15.20 -4.28 4.75
C VAL A 195 14.92 -2.78 4.78
N ASN A 196 15.90 -1.99 4.34
CA ASN A 196 15.70 -0.56 4.12
C ASN A 196 14.91 -0.34 2.82
N LEU A 197 14.14 0.75 2.80
CA LEU A 197 13.39 1.21 1.63
C LEU A 197 13.59 2.73 1.51
N ASP A 198 14.09 3.15 0.36
CA ASP A 198 14.28 4.55 0.07
C ASP A 198 12.94 5.27 -0.10
N ARG A 199 12.92 6.52 0.34
CA ARG A 199 11.75 7.40 0.28
C ARG A 199 12.13 8.65 -0.49
N TRP A 200 11.46 8.84 -1.61
CA TRP A 200 11.78 9.88 -2.57
C TRP A 200 10.88 11.08 -2.43
N SER A 201 11.47 12.28 -2.42
CA SER A 201 10.71 13.53 -2.44
C SER A 201 10.41 13.93 -3.88
N VAL A 202 9.13 14.15 -4.19
CA VAL A 202 8.68 14.58 -5.51
C VAL A 202 8.16 16.01 -5.39
N ASN A 203 8.85 16.94 -6.05
CA ASN A 203 8.55 18.36 -6.02
C ASN A 203 7.90 18.78 -7.33
N VAL A 204 6.59 19.03 -7.32
CA VAL A 204 5.88 19.51 -8.52
C VAL A 204 5.77 21.03 -8.45
N LYS A 205 6.30 21.71 -9.46
CA LYS A 205 6.23 23.18 -9.59
C LYS A 205 5.35 23.54 -10.77
N SER A 206 4.17 24.10 -10.50
CA SER A 206 3.36 24.74 -11.54
C SER A 206 3.99 26.07 -11.95
N ARG A 207 3.91 26.40 -13.24
CA ARG A 207 4.39 27.68 -13.77
C ARG A 207 3.36 28.82 -13.67
N SER A 208 2.13 28.53 -13.24
CA SER A 208 1.09 29.56 -13.05
C SER A 208 1.48 30.54 -11.95
N ARG A 209 1.59 31.83 -12.30
CA ARG A 209 1.85 32.92 -11.33
C ARG A 209 0.77 33.03 -10.24
N LEU A 210 -0.42 32.46 -10.49
CA LEU A 210 -1.57 32.46 -9.57
C LEU A 210 -1.59 31.26 -8.62
N SER A 211 -0.81 30.20 -8.88
CA SER A 211 -0.71 29.03 -8.01
C SER A 211 0.73 28.83 -7.55
N ARG A 212 1.08 29.45 -6.42
CA ARG A 212 2.28 29.12 -5.63
C ARG A 212 2.09 27.84 -4.81
N GLN A 213 1.20 26.93 -5.19
CA GLN A 213 1.10 25.64 -4.51
C GLN A 213 2.29 24.77 -4.90
N LYS A 214 3.28 24.78 -4.00
CA LYS A 214 4.29 23.73 -3.96
C LYS A 214 3.66 22.54 -3.25
N SER A 215 3.41 21.47 -3.99
CA SER A 215 2.98 20.22 -3.41
C SER A 215 4.19 19.29 -3.28
N ASP A 216 4.57 19.01 -2.04
CA ASP A 216 5.63 18.07 -1.72
C ASP A 216 5.00 16.68 -1.56
N TYR A 217 5.21 15.83 -2.56
CA TYR A 217 4.77 14.43 -2.54
C TYR A 217 5.93 13.52 -2.14
N PHE A 218 5.58 12.31 -1.70
CA PHE A 218 6.56 11.27 -1.40
C PHE A 218 6.24 10.01 -2.20
N MET A 219 7.27 9.43 -2.80
CA MET A 219 7.20 8.22 -3.60
C MET A 219 7.94 7.09 -2.89
N TYR A 220 7.33 5.90 -2.89
CA TYR A 220 7.90 4.66 -2.34
C TYR A 220 8.04 3.55 -3.37
N ASN A 221 7.17 3.51 -4.38
CA ASN A 221 7.17 2.43 -5.37
C ASN A 221 7.69 2.95 -6.71
N TYR A 222 6.87 3.76 -7.38
CA TYR A 222 7.18 4.35 -8.68
C TYR A 222 6.28 5.54 -8.97
N LEU A 223 6.67 6.35 -9.93
CA LEU A 223 5.96 7.50 -10.47
C LEU A 223 5.98 7.39 -12.00
N SER A 224 4.88 7.70 -12.66
CA SER A 224 4.84 7.76 -14.13
C SER A 224 4.27 9.08 -14.63
N ILE A 225 4.67 9.43 -15.85
CA ILE A 225 4.20 10.59 -16.61
C ILE A 225 3.80 10.06 -17.99
N GLY A 226 2.65 10.46 -18.52
CA GLY A 226 2.15 10.05 -19.83
C GLY A 226 1.13 8.92 -19.76
N VAL A 227 1.10 8.05 -20.78
CA VAL A 227 0.01 7.08 -20.99
C VAL A 227 -0.15 6.07 -19.85
N ASP A 228 0.92 5.68 -19.15
CA ASP A 228 0.81 4.81 -17.97
C ASP A 228 0.02 5.47 -16.82
N ALA A 229 0.28 6.76 -16.58
CA ALA A 229 -0.44 7.53 -15.58
C ALA A 229 -1.91 7.74 -15.98
N LEU A 230 -2.17 7.95 -17.27
CA LEU A 230 -3.52 8.09 -17.82
C LEU A 230 -4.34 6.80 -17.67
N VAL A 231 -3.79 5.65 -18.07
CA VAL A 231 -4.44 4.34 -17.89
C VAL A 231 -4.72 4.06 -16.41
N THR A 232 -3.78 4.42 -15.53
CA THR A 232 -3.97 4.28 -14.08
C THR A 232 -5.10 5.18 -13.55
N LEU A 233 -5.23 6.40 -14.08
CA LEU A 233 -6.30 7.34 -13.73
C LEU A 233 -7.68 6.83 -14.20
N ASP A 234 -7.79 6.42 -15.46
CA ASP A 234 -9.04 5.89 -16.05
C ASP A 234 -9.54 4.67 -15.26
N PHE A 235 -8.61 3.80 -14.89
CA PHE A 235 -8.92 2.64 -14.07
C PHE A 235 -9.32 3.02 -12.63
N HIS A 236 -8.71 4.05 -12.04
CA HIS A 236 -9.13 4.56 -10.73
C HIS A 236 -10.55 5.15 -10.78
N ASN A 237 -10.88 5.92 -11.82
CA ASN A 237 -12.21 6.49 -11.99
C ASN A 237 -13.26 5.39 -12.17
N THR A 238 -12.94 4.37 -12.97
CA THR A 238 -13.81 3.20 -13.17
C THR A 238 -14.04 2.41 -11.88
N ARG A 239 -13.01 2.31 -11.03
CA ARG A 239 -13.10 1.69 -9.70
C ARG A 239 -14.12 2.36 -8.78
N GLN A 240 -14.39 3.65 -8.96
CA GLN A 240 -15.38 4.38 -8.18
C GLN A 240 -16.82 4.20 -8.70
N SER A 241 -17.00 3.51 -9.83
CA SER A 241 -18.32 3.23 -10.38
C SER A 241 -19.11 2.25 -9.50
N PRO A 242 -20.41 2.48 -9.26
CA PRO A 242 -21.27 1.56 -8.51
C PRO A 242 -21.39 0.18 -9.20
N PHE A 243 -21.12 0.08 -10.50
CA PHE A 243 -21.10 -1.19 -11.23
C PHE A 243 -19.83 -2.02 -10.98
N TYR A 244 -18.80 -1.44 -10.35
CA TYR A 244 -17.54 -2.12 -10.03
C TYR A 244 -17.61 -3.07 -8.82
N ILE A 245 -18.72 -3.03 -8.06
CA ILE A 245 -18.93 -3.81 -6.82
C ILE A 245 -18.82 -5.33 -7.07
N PHE A 246 -19.06 -5.79 -8.30
CA PHE A 246 -18.97 -7.20 -8.71
C PHE A 246 -17.62 -7.59 -9.34
N SER A 247 -16.64 -6.69 -9.35
CA SER A 247 -15.33 -6.96 -9.96
C SER A 247 -14.43 -7.78 -9.03
N ASN A 248 -13.89 -8.89 -9.54
CA ASN A 248 -12.83 -9.64 -8.86
C ASN A 248 -11.46 -9.23 -9.43
N ARG A 249 -10.36 -9.59 -8.76
CA ARG A 249 -8.99 -9.22 -9.12
C ARG A 249 -8.60 -9.57 -10.56
N ILE A 250 -9.15 -10.65 -11.12
CA ILE A 250 -8.95 -11.05 -12.53
C ILE A 250 -9.59 -10.03 -13.48
N ILE A 251 -10.83 -9.62 -13.20
CA ILE A 251 -11.55 -8.58 -13.95
C ILE A 251 -10.79 -7.25 -13.83
N ASN A 252 -10.21 -6.97 -12.67
CA ASN A 252 -9.42 -5.76 -12.45
C ASN A 252 -8.14 -5.73 -13.30
N LYS A 253 -7.46 -6.88 -13.45
CA LYS A 253 -6.33 -7.00 -14.38
C LYS A 253 -6.77 -6.89 -15.84
N LEU A 254 -7.91 -7.49 -16.19
CA LEU A 254 -8.47 -7.41 -17.54
C LEU A 254 -8.90 -5.98 -17.91
N LEU A 255 -9.43 -5.22 -16.97
CA LEU A 255 -9.78 -3.81 -17.18
C LEU A 255 -8.54 -2.96 -17.48
N TYR A 256 -7.40 -3.21 -16.83
CA TYR A 256 -6.14 -2.55 -17.22
C TYR A 256 -5.76 -2.84 -18.67
N LEU A 257 -5.95 -4.09 -19.13
CA LEU A 257 -5.73 -4.46 -20.52
C LEU A 257 -6.70 -3.72 -21.46
N ILE A 258 -8.00 -3.65 -21.10
CA ILE A 258 -9.04 -2.99 -21.90
C ILE A 258 -8.82 -1.46 -21.99
N PHE A 259 -8.53 -0.79 -20.87
CA PHE A 259 -8.18 0.64 -20.89
C PHE A 259 -6.89 0.91 -21.65
N GLY A 260 -5.91 0.02 -21.52
CA GLY A 260 -4.73 0.01 -22.37
C GLY A 260 -5.10 0.02 -23.86
N THR A 261 -6.02 -0.86 -24.28
CA THR A 261 -6.48 -0.93 -25.68
C THR A 261 -7.30 0.27 -26.16
N GLN A 262 -8.11 0.91 -25.30
CA GLN A 262 -8.84 2.13 -25.67
C GLN A 262 -7.89 3.30 -25.92
N GLN A 263 -6.85 3.45 -25.10
CA GLN A 263 -5.82 4.47 -25.30
C GLN A 263 -4.97 4.24 -26.56
N VAL A 264 -4.87 2.99 -27.06
CA VAL A 264 -4.24 2.71 -28.38
C VAL A 264 -4.98 3.43 -29.49
N MET A 265 -6.30 3.62 -29.35
CA MET A 265 -7.14 4.26 -30.36
C MET A 265 -7.09 5.80 -30.28
N GLU A 266 -7.00 6.36 -29.07
CA GLU A 266 -7.02 7.82 -28.86
C GLU A 266 -5.63 8.48 -28.90
N ARG A 267 -4.55 7.73 -28.65
CA ARG A 267 -3.14 8.16 -28.70
C ARG A 267 -2.90 9.53 -28.05
N GLN A 268 -3.55 9.78 -26.92
CA GLN A 268 -3.56 11.11 -26.30
C GLN A 268 -2.15 11.59 -25.97
N CYS A 269 -1.26 10.70 -25.52
CA CYS A 269 0.11 11.03 -25.08
C CYS A 269 1.19 10.98 -26.18
N LYS A 270 0.81 10.89 -27.46
CA LYS A 270 1.78 10.78 -28.56
C LYS A 270 2.70 12.01 -28.65
N GLY A 271 4.00 11.77 -28.89
CA GLY A 271 5.00 12.82 -29.04
C GLY A 271 5.43 13.43 -27.70
N LEU A 272 5.30 12.69 -26.60
CA LEU A 272 5.66 13.18 -25.28
C LEU A 272 7.15 13.59 -25.21
N GLU A 273 8.03 12.89 -25.92
CA GLU A 273 9.46 13.20 -26.02
C GLU A 273 9.74 14.60 -26.60
N GLN A 274 8.85 15.12 -27.43
CA GLN A 274 8.96 16.48 -28.00
C GLN A 274 8.50 17.55 -27.01
N CYS A 275 7.75 17.13 -26.00
CA CYS A 275 7.09 18.01 -25.03
C CYS A 275 7.85 18.12 -23.71
N ILE A 276 8.84 17.27 -23.47
CA ILE A 276 9.58 17.21 -22.21
C ILE A 276 11.09 17.13 -22.41
N GLU A 277 11.82 17.67 -21.44
CA GLU A 277 13.25 17.44 -21.24
C GLU A 277 13.41 16.56 -19.99
N LEU A 278 14.14 15.46 -20.11
CA LEU A 278 14.51 14.59 -18.99
C LEU A 278 15.97 14.83 -18.63
N TYR A 279 16.23 15.09 -17.34
CA TYR A 279 17.58 15.14 -16.79
C TYR A 279 17.75 14.04 -15.74
N LEU A 280 18.86 13.30 -15.84
CA LEU A 280 19.32 12.30 -14.88
C LEU A 280 20.63 12.78 -14.28
N ASP A 281 20.67 13.01 -12.96
CA ASP A 281 21.82 13.57 -12.26
C ASP A 281 22.36 14.86 -12.92
N GLY A 282 21.46 15.69 -13.44
CA GLY A 282 21.78 16.94 -14.14
C GLY A 282 22.13 16.79 -15.63
N HIS A 283 22.27 15.57 -16.15
CA HIS A 283 22.57 15.31 -17.56
C HIS A 283 21.29 15.18 -18.39
N LEU A 284 21.19 15.95 -19.48
CA LEU A 284 20.07 15.86 -20.42
C LEU A 284 20.11 14.52 -21.16
N ILE A 285 19.00 13.78 -21.13
CA ILE A 285 18.87 12.49 -21.81
C ILE A 285 18.18 12.69 -23.16
N ASN A 286 18.74 12.04 -24.20
CA ASN A 286 18.09 11.95 -25.50
C ASN A 286 16.95 10.92 -25.43
N LEU A 287 15.72 11.38 -25.60
CA LEU A 287 14.53 10.53 -25.44
C LEU A 287 14.18 9.82 -26.76
N PRO A 288 13.85 8.51 -26.72
CA PRO A 288 13.23 7.83 -27.86
C PRO A 288 11.79 8.33 -28.07
N GLU A 289 11.15 7.95 -29.18
CA GLU A 289 9.70 8.12 -29.34
C GLU A 289 9.00 7.40 -28.18
N LEU A 290 8.30 8.16 -27.34
CA LEU A 290 7.68 7.63 -26.13
C LEU A 290 6.34 8.31 -25.86
N GLU A 291 5.45 7.56 -25.19
CA GLU A 291 4.19 8.07 -24.67
C GLU A 291 4.19 8.08 -23.14
N SER A 292 5.19 7.47 -22.48
CA SER A 292 5.34 7.55 -21.03
C SER A 292 6.78 7.39 -20.55
N ILE A 293 7.10 8.07 -19.45
CA ILE A 293 8.28 7.82 -18.61
C ILE A 293 7.80 7.21 -17.29
N VAL A 294 8.46 6.14 -16.84
CA VAL A 294 8.25 5.53 -15.53
C VAL A 294 9.56 5.60 -14.74
N VAL A 295 9.47 6.13 -13.52
CA VAL A 295 10.55 6.25 -12.55
C VAL A 295 10.30 5.25 -11.44
N LEU A 296 11.19 4.28 -11.26
CA LEU A 296 11.04 3.14 -10.37
C LEU A 296 11.98 3.28 -9.16
N ASN A 297 11.43 3.08 -7.95
CA ASN A 297 12.20 2.84 -6.72
C ASN A 297 12.21 1.36 -6.35
N ILE A 298 11.18 0.61 -6.76
CA ILE A 298 11.10 -0.84 -6.56
C ILE A 298 11.03 -1.52 -7.93
N PRO A 299 11.51 -2.77 -8.04
CA PRO A 299 11.54 -3.47 -9.32
C PRO A 299 10.16 -3.81 -9.87
N CYS A 300 9.17 -3.96 -9.02
CA CYS A 300 7.84 -4.41 -9.42
C CYS A 300 6.94 -3.23 -9.82
N TRP A 301 6.42 -3.28 -11.04
CA TRP A 301 5.49 -2.33 -11.63
C TRP A 301 4.26 -3.07 -12.18
N GLY A 302 3.11 -2.39 -12.20
CA GLY A 302 1.93 -2.86 -12.93
C GLY A 302 1.39 -4.22 -12.48
N ALA A 303 1.41 -4.52 -11.17
CA ALA A 303 0.89 -5.75 -10.58
C ALA A 303 1.72 -7.03 -10.84
N GLY A 304 3.03 -6.92 -11.00
CA GLY A 304 3.94 -8.08 -11.02
C GLY A 304 5.08 -8.04 -12.04
N VAL A 305 5.22 -6.99 -12.83
CA VAL A 305 6.24 -6.92 -13.89
C VAL A 305 7.53 -6.35 -13.30
N TYR A 306 8.64 -7.07 -13.45
CA TYR A 306 9.97 -6.61 -13.03
C TYR A 306 10.58 -5.78 -14.16
N LEU A 307 10.16 -4.51 -14.24
CA LEU A 307 10.25 -3.74 -15.47
C LEU A 307 11.71 -3.51 -15.90
N TRP A 308 12.59 -3.10 -14.99
CA TRP A 308 14.01 -2.82 -15.30
C TRP A 308 14.74 -4.03 -15.90
N THR A 309 14.51 -5.22 -15.33
CA THR A 309 15.19 -6.46 -15.72
C THR A 309 14.41 -7.28 -16.76
N LEU A 310 13.26 -6.79 -17.24
CA LEU A 310 12.40 -7.55 -18.15
C LEU A 310 13.14 -7.83 -19.46
N GLY A 311 13.30 -9.11 -19.78
CA GLY A 311 13.95 -9.57 -21.02
C GLY A 311 15.47 -9.48 -21.02
N LEU A 312 16.11 -9.21 -19.86
CA LEU A 312 17.56 -9.30 -19.71
C LEU A 312 17.97 -10.66 -19.15
N GLU A 313 19.11 -11.15 -19.63
CA GLU A 313 19.86 -12.24 -18.99
C GLU A 313 20.73 -11.72 -17.83
N ASN A 314 21.28 -12.63 -17.02
CA ASN A 314 22.04 -12.24 -15.82
C ASN A 314 23.24 -11.35 -16.13
N ASP A 315 23.99 -11.66 -17.20
CA ASP A 315 25.18 -10.90 -17.58
C ASP A 315 24.80 -9.48 -18.04
N GLU A 316 23.70 -9.34 -18.78
CA GLU A 316 23.16 -8.04 -19.21
C GLU A 316 22.65 -7.19 -18.03
N ILE A 317 22.11 -7.83 -16.99
CA ILE A 317 21.71 -7.13 -15.75
C ILE A 317 22.92 -6.51 -15.05
N GLU A 318 24.08 -7.17 -15.09
CA GLU A 318 25.30 -6.61 -14.50
C GLU A 318 25.81 -5.41 -15.28
N GLU A 319 25.74 -5.45 -16.62
CA GLU A 319 26.13 -4.35 -17.50
C GLU A 319 25.21 -3.13 -17.35
N VAL A 320 23.89 -3.36 -17.30
CA VAL A 320 22.89 -2.30 -17.17
C VAL A 320 22.82 -1.73 -15.75
N GLY A 321 23.29 -2.50 -14.76
CA GLY A 321 23.24 -2.16 -13.35
C GLY A 321 22.04 -2.80 -12.65
N LYS A 322 22.31 -3.45 -11.52
CA LYS A 322 21.29 -4.08 -10.67
C LYS A 322 20.43 -3.00 -10.03
N GLN A 323 19.11 -3.15 -10.13
CA GLN A 323 18.14 -2.32 -9.42
C GLN A 323 18.08 -2.70 -7.95
N ASN A 324 18.02 -1.69 -7.08
CA ASN A 324 17.84 -1.88 -5.65
C ASN A 324 16.99 -0.76 -5.06
N MET A 325 16.22 -1.06 -4.02
CA MET A 325 15.28 -0.12 -3.39
C MET A 325 15.88 0.63 -2.19
N ASN A 326 17.19 0.49 -1.97
CA ASN A 326 17.92 1.04 -0.83
C ASN A 326 19.35 1.50 -1.15
N ASP A 327 19.60 1.81 -2.43
CA ASP A 327 20.91 2.24 -2.93
C ASP A 327 20.97 3.76 -3.21
N GLY A 328 19.90 4.49 -2.94
CA GLY A 328 19.80 5.92 -3.23
C GLY A 328 19.69 6.25 -4.71
N ARG A 329 19.29 5.29 -5.56
CA ARG A 329 19.08 5.49 -7.00
C ARG A 329 17.66 5.11 -7.42
N LEU A 330 17.27 5.59 -8.60
CA LEU A 330 16.00 5.32 -9.25
C LEU A 330 16.26 4.89 -10.68
N GLU A 331 15.54 3.87 -11.14
CA GLU A 331 15.57 3.42 -12.53
C GLU A 331 14.55 4.19 -13.36
N VAL A 332 14.96 4.65 -14.53
CA VAL A 332 14.08 5.39 -15.45
C VAL A 332 13.92 4.60 -16.74
N VAL A 333 12.67 4.37 -17.11
CA VAL A 333 12.31 3.66 -18.35
C VAL A 333 11.33 4.47 -19.18
N ALA A 334 11.44 4.35 -20.49
CA ALA A 334 10.52 4.90 -21.47
C ALA A 334 9.62 3.80 -22.06
N ILE A 335 8.36 4.16 -22.26
CA ILE A 335 7.32 3.30 -22.81
C ILE A 335 6.72 3.99 -24.03
N SER A 336 6.76 3.32 -25.17
CA SER A 336 6.33 3.85 -26.47
C SER A 336 4.83 4.00 -26.67
N SER A 337 3.98 3.22 -25.99
CA SER A 337 2.51 3.32 -26.12
C SER A 337 1.79 2.48 -25.08
N SER A 338 0.46 2.61 -24.98
CA SER A 338 -0.38 1.69 -24.20
C SER A 338 -0.37 0.25 -24.76
N PHE A 339 -0.15 0.05 -26.06
CA PHE A 339 0.07 -1.28 -26.63
C PHE A 339 1.37 -1.88 -26.12
N HIS A 340 2.42 -1.07 -26.02
CA HIS A 340 3.68 -1.49 -25.43
C HIS A 340 3.51 -1.88 -23.96
N ILE A 341 2.73 -1.12 -23.17
CA ILE A 341 2.34 -1.51 -21.78
C ILE A 341 1.75 -2.92 -21.76
N ALA A 342 0.81 -3.22 -22.65
CA ALA A 342 0.19 -4.55 -22.72
C ALA A 342 1.21 -5.64 -23.05
N GLN A 343 2.10 -5.41 -24.03
CA GLN A 343 3.16 -6.35 -24.37
C GLN A 343 4.13 -6.58 -23.22
N LEU A 344 4.52 -5.53 -22.48
CA LEU A 344 5.37 -5.64 -21.30
C LEU A 344 4.71 -6.48 -20.20
N GLN A 345 3.39 -6.33 -19.98
CA GLN A 345 2.65 -7.12 -18.99
C GLN A 345 2.62 -8.63 -19.29
N VAL A 346 2.68 -9.01 -20.57
CA VAL A 346 2.70 -10.41 -21.00
C VAL A 346 4.09 -10.92 -21.37
N GLY A 347 5.13 -10.10 -21.22
CA GLY A 347 6.52 -10.45 -21.52
C GLY A 347 6.84 -10.59 -23.02
N LEU A 348 6.07 -9.94 -23.90
CA LEU A 348 6.28 -9.95 -25.35
C LEU A 348 7.12 -8.76 -25.87
N SER A 349 7.56 -7.86 -24.99
CA SER A 349 8.42 -6.72 -25.32
C SER A 349 9.36 -6.40 -24.16
N GLN A 350 10.33 -5.52 -24.41
CA GLN A 350 11.24 -4.97 -23.42
C GLN A 350 11.10 -3.44 -23.33
N PRO A 351 11.27 -2.84 -22.14
CA PRO A 351 11.21 -1.40 -22.01
C PRO A 351 12.47 -0.73 -22.54
N HIS A 352 12.37 0.56 -22.86
CA HIS A 352 13.53 1.38 -23.17
C HIS A 352 14.17 1.89 -21.88
N ARG A 353 15.33 1.36 -21.50
CA ARG A 353 16.04 1.72 -20.27
C ARG A 353 16.81 3.01 -20.49
N LEU A 354 16.43 4.08 -19.77
CA LEU A 354 17.03 5.41 -19.94
C LEU A 354 18.21 5.65 -18.99
N GLY A 355 18.24 4.96 -17.85
CA GLY A 355 19.36 5.01 -16.91
C GLY A 355 18.94 4.88 -15.46
N GLN A 356 19.94 4.96 -14.57
CA GLN A 356 19.78 5.00 -13.11
C GLN A 356 20.33 6.32 -12.57
N ALA A 357 19.57 7.01 -11.70
CA ALA A 357 19.95 8.34 -11.21
C ALA A 357 19.52 8.57 -9.76
N SER A 358 20.21 9.49 -9.07
CA SER A 358 19.87 9.94 -7.71
C SER A 358 19.08 11.26 -7.70
N ASP A 359 19.12 12.03 -8.79
CA ASP A 359 18.27 13.20 -9.03
C ASP A 359 17.62 13.07 -10.41
N ILE A 360 16.29 13.16 -10.45
CA ILE A 360 15.52 13.10 -11.70
C ILE A 360 14.71 14.37 -11.84
N LYS A 361 14.88 15.04 -12.98
CA LYS A 361 14.14 16.25 -13.29
C LYS A 361 13.49 16.12 -14.67
N VAL A 362 12.16 16.18 -14.67
CA VAL A 362 11.36 16.28 -15.88
C VAL A 362 10.87 17.72 -16.01
N ARG A 363 11.13 18.35 -17.15
CA ARG A 363 10.70 19.72 -17.45
C ARG A 363 9.85 19.72 -18.71
N CYS A 364 8.73 20.44 -18.68
CA CYS A 364 7.91 20.68 -19.87
C CYS A 364 8.14 22.12 -20.38
N PRO A 365 8.80 22.33 -21.54
CA PRO A 365 8.97 23.64 -22.15
C PRO A 365 7.65 24.16 -22.74
N LEU A 366 7.39 25.47 -22.60
CA LEU A 366 6.13 26.14 -22.98
C LEU A 366 5.76 26.03 -24.46
N ASN A 367 6.70 25.67 -25.34
CA ASN A 367 6.53 25.78 -26.78
C ASN A 367 6.02 24.49 -27.45
N HIS A 368 5.90 23.39 -26.70
CA HIS A 368 5.61 22.07 -27.30
C HIS A 368 4.40 21.34 -26.71
N CYS A 369 3.89 21.75 -25.55
CA CYS A 369 2.78 21.06 -24.89
C CYS A 369 1.44 21.73 -25.21
N SER A 370 0.75 21.26 -26.26
CA SER A 370 -0.69 21.48 -26.45
C SER A 370 -1.55 20.57 -25.55
N PHE A 371 -0.94 19.81 -24.63
CA PHE A 371 -1.59 19.16 -23.48
C PHE A 371 -2.10 20.19 -22.47
N ALA A 372 -2.96 21.09 -22.94
CA ALA A 372 -3.66 22.03 -22.11
C ALA A 372 -4.77 21.30 -21.35
N TYR A 373 -4.49 21.02 -20.08
CA TYR A 373 -5.43 21.07 -18.97
C TYR A 373 -6.85 20.54 -19.23
N ARG A 374 -7.12 19.30 -18.81
CA ARG A 374 -8.46 18.94 -18.30
C ARG A 374 -8.31 18.39 -16.89
N HIS A 375 -9.13 18.96 -16.01
CA HIS A 375 -9.10 18.88 -14.55
C HIS A 375 -9.30 17.47 -14.00
#